data_AF-A0A352VZM0-F1
#
_entry.id   AF-A0A352VZM0-F1
#
_cell.length_a   1.000
_cell.length_b   1.000
_cell.length_c   1.000
_cell.angle_alpha   90.00
_cell.angle_beta   90.00
_cell.angle_gamma   90.00
#
_symmetry.space_group_name_H-M   'P 1'
#
loop_
_entity.id
_entity.type
_entity.pdbx_description
1 polymer ?
#
loop_
_entity_poly.entity_id
_entity_poly.type
_entity_poly.pdbx_seq_one_letter_code
_entity_poly.pdbx_strand_id
1 'polypeptide(L)'
;MTKQKLPKLMLICITLFTLHMIYAAEKPITLVYAIGIRDGAKGTDGVTFKVEVSENGKKYNLLGTTHYKESAWKFLTADLSKYRDNKITIRLSIDPGESTACDWAGWGDIAIAEGEVPKNFQGDFKNSSFKTIVKLDTIGFTKGIVTKNGEIPTFDADSGGIFNVDYIKCAGVLKHGFFSHPCWKEEYKGSGVFAEFKINNLSFLDTGGVETHSDNKEFSKSAFSEKKNYAYPPEIAAWNTETKNEQIKKAEKFLKDFNAATTRKDKKFIIQPGDYRFDDELKQQLVFSNAVNMEIIADGVTFWIEESGGIKFVHCFNVSVKGLTIDYDPLPFTQAVIVDINQTEQCLIVRIIDGFPSPEKYPSSQKPCFTPDGKFIPDFFSDKIQSYESVGDKTIRIKFLRGALFKEPTKSLDGTRVKDIIVINPRRGNTIRSVSCGRMTFEDITLYASSGFGFAEGADAGVNAGGNVYRKCKIVRRPGTKRFIGCNADAFHSIEAVKGPLIEDCEFSWSCDDFVNIHGFFAMVYAAQDSTHLKI
;
A
#
# COMPACT_ATOMS: atom_id res chain seq x y z
N MET A 1 -36.04 31.01 67.69
CA MET A 1 -36.18 31.20 66.24
C MET A 1 -34.77 31.16 65.65
N THR A 2 -34.34 30.32 64.72
CA THR A 2 -34.96 29.32 63.84
C THR A 2 -33.78 28.48 63.33
N LYS A 3 -33.88 27.15 63.35
CA LYS A 3 -32.86 26.24 62.79
C LYS A 3 -32.62 26.58 61.31
N GLN A 4 -31.40 26.96 60.95
CA GLN A 4 -31.01 27.25 59.57
C GLN A 4 -30.75 25.93 58.84
N LYS A 5 -31.54 25.69 57.79
CA LYS A 5 -31.45 24.55 56.88
C LYS A 5 -30.21 24.70 55.99
N LEU A 6 -29.33 23.71 55.97
CA LEU A 6 -28.33 23.54 54.90
C LEU A 6 -29.03 23.16 53.58
N PRO A 7 -28.51 23.60 52.41
CA PRO A 7 -29.23 23.52 51.15
C PRO A 7 -29.17 22.13 50.48
N LYS A 8 -30.31 21.76 49.91
CA LYS A 8 -30.62 20.56 49.10
C LYS A 8 -29.84 20.44 47.77
N LEU A 9 -28.63 20.97 47.66
CA LEU A 9 -27.87 20.98 46.39
C LEU A 9 -26.82 19.87 46.27
N MET A 10 -26.54 19.12 47.34
CA MET A 10 -25.47 18.10 47.33
C MET A 10 -25.97 16.66 47.15
N LEU A 11 -27.28 16.45 47.02
CA LEU A 11 -27.88 15.11 46.84
C LEU A 11 -28.55 14.90 45.47
N ILE A 12 -28.49 15.89 44.57
CA ILE A 12 -28.97 15.78 43.17
C ILE A 12 -27.81 15.50 42.20
N CYS A 13 -26.57 15.83 42.56
CA CYS A 13 -25.40 15.56 41.70
C CYS A 13 -24.92 14.10 41.74
N ILE A 14 -25.29 13.30 42.75
CA ILE A 14 -24.83 11.90 42.87
C ILE A 14 -25.78 10.91 42.18
N THR A 15 -27.04 11.29 41.94
CA THR A 15 -28.00 10.51 41.13
C THR A 15 -27.96 10.87 39.63
N LEU A 16 -27.35 11.99 39.24
CA LEU A 16 -27.09 12.33 37.83
C LEU A 16 -25.74 11.80 37.31
N PHE A 17 -24.79 11.48 38.20
CA PHE A 17 -23.50 10.88 37.82
C PHE A 17 -23.50 9.35 37.79
N THR A 18 -24.49 8.71 38.41
CA THR A 18 -24.68 7.24 38.35
C THR A 18 -25.67 6.80 37.28
N LEU A 19 -26.21 7.74 36.49
CA LEU A 19 -27.03 7.47 35.30
C LEU A 19 -26.42 8.06 34.01
N HIS A 20 -25.14 8.46 34.00
CA HIS A 20 -24.38 8.73 32.77
C HIS A 20 -23.38 7.61 32.43
N MET A 21 -23.41 6.50 33.16
CA MET A 21 -23.15 5.16 32.59
C MET A 21 -24.35 4.71 31.75
N ILE A 22 -24.86 5.61 30.90
CA ILE A 22 -25.70 5.23 29.78
C ILE A 22 -24.72 4.64 28.79
N TYR A 23 -24.89 3.35 28.51
CA TYR A 23 -24.46 2.70 27.26
C TYR A 23 -24.25 3.76 26.18
N ALA A 24 -23.01 4.04 25.77
CA ALA A 24 -22.83 4.69 24.50
C ALA A 24 -23.59 3.82 23.49
N ALA A 25 -24.69 4.33 22.93
CA ALA A 25 -25.54 3.55 22.05
C ALA A 25 -24.65 2.98 20.95
N GLU A 26 -24.63 1.65 20.81
CA GLU A 26 -23.74 1.01 19.86
C GLU A 26 -24.05 1.52 18.45
N LYS A 27 -23.01 2.05 17.77
CA LYS A 27 -23.15 2.62 16.44
C LYS A 27 -23.62 1.53 15.46
N PRO A 28 -24.66 1.74 14.63
CA PRO A 28 -25.20 0.69 13.77
C PRO A 28 -24.13 0.10 12.84
N ILE A 29 -24.20 -1.20 12.57
CA ILE A 29 -23.37 -1.87 11.58
C ILE A 29 -24.21 -2.15 10.35
N THR A 30 -23.77 -1.68 9.19
CA THR A 30 -24.53 -1.75 7.94
C THR A 30 -23.66 -2.28 6.82
N LEU A 31 -24.11 -3.30 6.09
CA LEU A 31 -23.55 -3.61 4.78
C LEU A 31 -24.11 -2.61 3.78
N VAL A 32 -23.25 -1.81 3.16
CA VAL A 32 -23.56 -0.92 2.04
C VAL A 32 -23.05 -1.55 0.75
N TYR A 33 -23.84 -1.49 -0.31
CA TYR A 33 -23.47 -2.07 -1.60
C TYR A 33 -24.28 -1.44 -2.73
N ALA A 34 -23.71 -1.40 -3.93
CA ALA A 34 -24.39 -1.03 -5.15
C ALA A 34 -24.62 -2.26 -6.02
N ILE A 35 -25.79 -2.33 -6.66
CA ILE A 35 -26.09 -3.32 -7.69
C ILE A 35 -26.35 -2.63 -9.02
N GLY A 36 -26.07 -3.31 -10.12
CA GLY A 36 -26.33 -2.79 -11.46
C GLY A 36 -26.15 -3.85 -12.54
N ILE A 37 -26.64 -3.55 -13.75
CA ILE A 37 -26.39 -4.38 -14.93
C ILE A 37 -25.34 -3.70 -15.82
N ARG A 38 -24.29 -4.44 -16.17
CA ARG A 38 -23.15 -3.93 -16.96
C ARG A 38 -23.60 -3.34 -18.30
N ASP A 39 -22.94 -2.25 -18.69
CA ASP A 39 -23.12 -1.62 -19.99
C ASP A 39 -22.95 -2.65 -21.12
N GLY A 40 -23.85 -2.59 -22.10
CA GLY A 40 -23.86 -3.50 -23.25
C GLY A 40 -24.66 -4.80 -23.05
N ALA A 41 -25.20 -5.06 -21.85
CA ALA A 41 -26.13 -6.16 -21.62
C ALA A 41 -27.42 -5.96 -22.43
N LYS A 42 -27.60 -6.75 -23.50
CA LYS A 42 -28.78 -6.68 -24.36
C LYS A 42 -29.65 -7.91 -24.14
N GLY A 43 -30.92 -7.68 -23.79
CA GLY A 43 -31.91 -8.74 -23.65
C GLY A 43 -31.93 -9.47 -22.30
N THR A 44 -31.31 -8.87 -21.26
CA THR A 44 -31.56 -9.32 -19.88
C THR A 44 -33.00 -9.00 -19.49
N ASP A 45 -33.65 -9.94 -18.82
CA ASP A 45 -34.94 -9.75 -18.16
C ASP A 45 -34.78 -9.35 -16.69
N GLY A 46 -33.55 -9.36 -16.19
CA GLY A 46 -33.15 -8.88 -14.89
C GLY A 46 -32.57 -9.97 -14.01
N VAL A 47 -31.74 -9.54 -13.05
CA VAL A 47 -31.07 -10.45 -12.12
C VAL A 47 -31.60 -10.21 -10.72
N THR A 48 -31.85 -11.30 -9.98
CA THR A 48 -32.25 -11.22 -8.57
C THR A 48 -31.02 -11.27 -7.68
N PHE A 49 -30.65 -10.14 -7.10
CA PHE A 49 -29.56 -10.01 -6.15
C PHE A 49 -30.06 -10.36 -4.75
N LYS A 50 -29.32 -11.22 -4.03
CA LYS A 50 -29.61 -11.57 -2.64
C LYS A 50 -28.38 -11.37 -1.77
N VAL A 51 -28.62 -10.85 -0.57
CA VAL A 51 -27.64 -10.76 0.51
C VAL A 51 -28.17 -11.58 1.66
N GLU A 52 -27.37 -12.55 2.09
CA GLU A 52 -27.69 -13.42 3.22
C GLU A 52 -26.56 -13.41 4.24
N VAL A 53 -26.86 -13.76 5.48
CA VAL A 53 -25.87 -13.87 6.54
C VAL A 53 -26.09 -15.13 7.37
N SER A 54 -25.01 -15.89 7.54
CA SER A 54 -24.94 -17.00 8.49
C SER A 54 -24.17 -16.55 9.72
N GLU A 55 -24.64 -16.91 10.91
CA GLU A 55 -23.94 -16.66 12.17
C GLU A 55 -23.34 -17.98 12.67
N ASN A 56 -22.02 -18.04 12.90
CA ASN A 56 -21.31 -19.21 13.41
C ASN A 56 -21.59 -20.51 12.62
N GLY A 57 -21.76 -20.41 11.29
CA GLY A 57 -22.06 -21.56 10.42
C GLY A 57 -23.49 -22.11 10.54
N LYS A 58 -24.40 -21.37 11.20
CA LYS A 58 -25.84 -21.69 11.23
C LYS A 58 -26.50 -21.41 9.88
N LYS A 59 -27.81 -21.69 9.78
CA LYS A 59 -28.64 -21.38 8.60
C LYS A 59 -28.51 -19.90 8.20
N TYR A 60 -28.43 -19.65 6.89
CA TYR A 60 -28.45 -18.32 6.31
C TYR A 60 -29.79 -17.60 6.57
N ASN A 61 -29.70 -16.35 7.00
CA ASN A 61 -30.82 -15.41 7.12
C ASN A 61 -30.75 -14.42 5.96
N LEU A 62 -31.87 -14.23 5.26
CA LEU A 62 -31.96 -13.25 4.19
C LEU A 62 -31.97 -11.83 4.78
N LEU A 63 -31.03 -11.00 4.34
CA LEU A 63 -30.96 -9.59 4.71
C LEU A 63 -31.57 -8.66 3.66
N GLY A 64 -31.48 -9.04 2.40
CA GLY A 64 -32.05 -8.26 1.30
C GLY A 64 -32.17 -9.09 0.04
N THR A 65 -33.24 -8.85 -0.72
CA THR A 65 -33.44 -9.39 -2.07
C THR A 65 -33.94 -8.28 -2.98
N THR A 66 -33.40 -8.18 -4.19
CA THR A 66 -33.81 -7.17 -5.16
C THR A 66 -33.64 -7.73 -6.57
N HIS A 67 -34.74 -7.84 -7.30
CA HIS A 67 -34.70 -8.04 -8.73
C HIS A 67 -34.40 -6.70 -9.43
N TYR A 68 -33.42 -6.70 -10.33
CA TYR A 68 -32.94 -5.48 -10.97
C TYR A 68 -32.51 -5.74 -12.42
N LYS A 69 -32.98 -4.89 -13.32
CA LYS A 69 -32.73 -5.00 -14.77
C LYS A 69 -32.21 -3.70 -15.40
N GLU A 70 -32.15 -2.63 -14.62
CA GLU A 70 -31.82 -1.31 -15.15
C GLU A 70 -30.32 -1.16 -15.34
N SER A 71 -29.93 -0.48 -16.41
CA SER A 71 -28.55 -0.02 -16.62
C SER A 71 -28.33 1.27 -15.82
N ALA A 72 -28.33 1.14 -14.50
CA ALA A 72 -28.01 2.19 -13.53
C ALA A 72 -27.49 1.56 -12.22
N TRP A 73 -26.65 2.27 -11.47
CA TRP A 73 -26.28 1.82 -10.13
C TRP A 73 -27.41 2.09 -9.15
N LYS A 74 -27.82 1.07 -8.39
CA LYS A 74 -28.74 1.20 -7.26
C LYS A 74 -28.01 0.86 -5.96
N PHE A 75 -27.93 1.84 -5.07
CA PHE A 75 -27.37 1.65 -3.73
C PHE A 75 -28.40 1.05 -2.79
N LEU A 76 -27.94 0.08 -2.01
CA LEU A 76 -28.71 -0.70 -1.06
C LEU A 76 -27.93 -0.83 0.24
N THR A 77 -28.68 -1.13 1.30
CA THR A 77 -28.12 -1.36 2.63
C THR A 77 -28.76 -2.59 3.26
N ALA A 78 -28.03 -3.26 4.13
CA ALA A 78 -28.51 -4.36 4.94
C ALA A 78 -28.00 -4.19 6.38
N ASP A 79 -28.91 -4.28 7.35
CA ASP A 79 -28.56 -4.14 8.77
C ASP A 79 -27.82 -5.40 9.27
N LEU A 80 -26.61 -5.18 9.79
CA LEU A 80 -25.76 -6.19 10.39
C LEU A 80 -25.59 -6.00 11.90
N SER A 81 -26.27 -5.03 12.51
CA SER A 81 -26.08 -4.65 13.92
C SER A 81 -26.29 -5.81 14.88
N LYS A 82 -27.25 -6.71 14.59
CA LYS A 82 -27.50 -7.93 15.39
C LYS A 82 -26.30 -8.89 15.41
N TYR A 83 -25.44 -8.82 14.41
CA TYR A 83 -24.32 -9.74 14.25
C TYR A 83 -22.99 -9.17 14.72
N ARG A 84 -23.00 -7.97 15.34
CA ARG A 84 -21.80 -7.23 15.74
C ARG A 84 -20.74 -8.12 16.41
N ASP A 85 -21.10 -8.92 17.38
CA ASP A 85 -20.11 -9.68 18.17
C ASP A 85 -19.88 -11.11 17.68
N ASN A 86 -20.36 -11.43 16.48
CA ASN A 86 -20.40 -12.80 15.98
C ASN A 86 -19.48 -13.02 14.78
N LYS A 87 -18.98 -14.25 14.67
CA LYS A 87 -18.47 -14.76 13.39
C LYS A 87 -19.65 -14.87 12.43
N ILE A 88 -19.56 -14.22 11.30
CA ILE A 88 -20.56 -14.32 10.25
C ILE A 88 -19.96 -14.75 8.91
N THR A 89 -20.80 -15.33 8.08
CA THR A 89 -20.55 -15.45 6.65
C THR A 89 -21.58 -14.61 5.92
N ILE A 90 -21.13 -13.59 5.18
CA ILE A 90 -22.00 -12.88 4.25
C ILE A 90 -22.00 -13.65 2.94
N ARG A 91 -23.18 -13.96 2.43
CA ARG A 91 -23.35 -14.57 1.11
C ARG A 91 -24.00 -13.57 0.18
N LEU A 92 -23.33 -13.31 -0.95
CA LEU A 92 -23.87 -12.56 -2.07
C LEU A 92 -24.25 -13.57 -3.14
N SER A 93 -25.49 -13.55 -3.61
CA SER A 93 -25.92 -14.43 -4.69
C SER A 93 -26.74 -13.69 -5.73
N ILE A 94 -26.67 -14.20 -6.94
CA ILE A 94 -27.54 -13.80 -8.03
C ILE A 94 -28.31 -15.01 -8.55
N ASP A 95 -29.60 -14.82 -8.82
CA ASP A 95 -30.42 -15.78 -9.54
C ASP A 95 -30.91 -15.15 -10.86
N PRO A 96 -30.97 -15.94 -11.95
CA PRO A 96 -31.49 -15.46 -13.22
C PRO A 96 -32.98 -15.13 -13.16
N GLY A 97 -33.45 -14.38 -14.15
CA GLY A 97 -34.87 -14.24 -14.46
C GLY A 97 -35.43 -15.50 -15.14
N GLU A 98 -36.38 -15.30 -16.05
CA GLU A 98 -36.83 -16.35 -16.99
C GLU A 98 -35.70 -16.74 -17.96
N SER A 99 -34.77 -15.82 -18.22
CA SER A 99 -33.60 -15.97 -19.08
C SER A 99 -32.30 -15.82 -18.29
N THR A 100 -31.20 -16.24 -18.92
CA THR A 100 -29.81 -15.99 -18.45
C THR A 100 -29.07 -15.08 -19.43
N ALA A 101 -29.78 -14.46 -20.37
CA ALA A 101 -29.19 -13.73 -21.49
C ALA A 101 -28.64 -12.38 -21.03
N CYS A 102 -27.32 -12.22 -21.10
CA CYS A 102 -26.64 -10.99 -20.71
C CYS A 102 -26.96 -10.53 -19.28
N ASP A 103 -27.13 -11.47 -18.35
CA ASP A 103 -27.31 -11.22 -16.92
C ASP A 103 -25.99 -10.81 -16.26
N TRP A 104 -25.37 -9.79 -16.82
CA TRP A 104 -24.07 -9.23 -16.48
C TRP A 104 -24.16 -8.38 -15.21
N ALA A 105 -24.52 -9.04 -14.11
CA ALA A 105 -24.76 -8.43 -12.82
C ALA A 105 -23.46 -7.92 -12.17
N GLY A 106 -23.48 -6.66 -11.75
CA GLY A 106 -22.41 -6.01 -11.03
C GLY A 106 -22.77 -5.76 -9.57
N TRP A 107 -21.83 -6.07 -8.69
CA TRP A 107 -21.79 -5.60 -7.31
C TRP A 107 -20.70 -4.54 -7.23
N GLY A 108 -21.01 -3.34 -6.79
CA GLY A 108 -20.05 -2.24 -6.64
C GLY A 108 -20.05 -1.70 -5.23
N ASP A 109 -18.97 -1.01 -4.84
CA ASP A 109 -18.96 -0.19 -3.62
C ASP A 109 -19.43 -0.95 -2.37
N ILE A 110 -18.97 -2.19 -2.23
CA ILE A 110 -19.46 -3.13 -1.23
C ILE A 110 -18.60 -3.15 0.02
N ALA A 111 -19.17 -2.67 1.12
CA ALA A 111 -18.45 -2.52 2.38
C ALA A 111 -19.35 -2.64 3.59
N ILE A 112 -18.77 -2.99 4.73
CA ILE A 112 -19.41 -2.92 6.04
C ILE A 112 -19.01 -1.60 6.67
N ALA A 113 -20.01 -0.86 7.14
CA ALA A 113 -19.89 0.45 7.75
C ALA A 113 -20.33 0.42 9.21
N GLU A 114 -19.61 1.13 10.09
CA GLU A 114 -20.00 1.43 11.47
C GLU A 114 -20.39 2.91 11.59
N GLY A 115 -21.60 3.16 12.05
CA GLY A 115 -22.19 4.50 12.15
C GLY A 115 -23.33 4.69 11.17
N GLU A 116 -24.01 5.83 11.28
CA GLU A 116 -25.19 6.11 10.46
C GLU A 116 -24.82 6.27 8.99
N VAL A 117 -25.40 5.42 8.15
CA VAL A 117 -25.35 5.53 6.69
C VAL A 117 -26.46 6.48 6.24
N PRO A 118 -26.15 7.56 5.50
CA PRO A 118 -27.16 8.48 4.99
C PRO A 118 -28.21 7.75 4.13
N LYS A 119 -29.50 8.08 4.30
CA LYS A 119 -30.59 7.46 3.51
C LYS A 119 -30.41 7.56 2.00
N ASN A 120 -29.73 8.61 1.53
CA ASN A 120 -29.45 8.88 0.12
C ASN A 120 -27.97 8.62 -0.23
N PHE A 121 -27.32 7.68 0.43
CA PHE A 121 -25.92 7.35 0.16
C PHE A 121 -25.74 6.88 -1.30
N GLN A 122 -24.85 7.54 -2.04
CA GLN A 122 -24.54 7.26 -3.46
C GLN A 122 -23.06 6.86 -3.66
N GLY A 123 -22.44 6.27 -2.64
CA GLY A 123 -21.08 5.70 -2.76
C GLY A 123 -19.92 6.64 -2.41
N ASP A 124 -20.14 7.80 -1.79
CA ASP A 124 -19.06 8.67 -1.32
C ASP A 124 -18.49 8.21 0.04
N PHE A 125 -17.67 7.16 0.02
CA PHE A 125 -17.02 6.64 1.22
C PHE A 125 -16.00 7.60 1.83
N LYS A 126 -15.46 8.56 1.07
CA LYS A 126 -14.37 9.43 1.54
C LYS A 126 -14.88 10.53 2.47
N ASN A 127 -16.07 11.07 2.20
CA ASN A 127 -16.67 12.15 2.99
C ASN A 127 -17.85 11.67 3.86
N SER A 128 -17.91 10.37 4.16
CA SER A 128 -18.98 9.78 4.95
C SER A 128 -18.79 9.97 6.45
N SER A 129 -19.91 10.12 7.18
CA SER A 129 -19.93 10.18 8.65
C SER A 129 -19.70 8.83 9.33
N PHE A 130 -19.84 7.73 8.59
CA PHE A 130 -19.60 6.37 9.07
C PHE A 130 -18.17 5.91 8.79
N LYS A 131 -17.67 5.00 9.61
CA LYS A 131 -16.36 4.34 9.44
C LYS A 131 -16.53 3.09 8.58
N THR A 132 -15.77 2.95 7.49
CA THR A 132 -15.68 1.67 6.79
C THR A 132 -14.88 0.67 7.63
N ILE A 133 -15.48 -0.48 7.92
CA ILE A 133 -14.89 -1.57 8.70
C ILE A 133 -14.21 -2.59 7.77
N VAL A 134 -14.93 -3.08 6.76
CA VAL A 134 -14.43 -4.08 5.81
C VAL A 134 -14.91 -3.73 4.42
N LYS A 135 -14.02 -3.84 3.44
CA LYS A 135 -14.35 -3.81 2.02
C LYS A 135 -14.38 -5.24 1.48
N LEU A 136 -15.53 -5.74 1.03
CA LEU A 136 -15.64 -7.17 0.70
C LEU A 136 -14.77 -7.57 -0.51
N ASP A 137 -14.52 -6.65 -1.43
CA ASP A 137 -13.61 -6.76 -2.57
C ASP A 137 -12.12 -6.81 -2.18
N THR A 138 -11.80 -6.71 -0.89
CA THR A 138 -10.43 -6.80 -0.36
C THR A 138 -10.14 -8.07 0.46
N ILE A 139 -11.14 -8.94 0.64
CA ILE A 139 -11.01 -10.19 1.41
C ILE A 139 -11.29 -11.41 0.52
N GLY A 140 -10.72 -12.56 0.88
CA GLY A 140 -10.96 -13.82 0.18
C GLY A 140 -12.41 -14.30 0.30
N PHE A 141 -12.89 -15.00 -0.72
CA PHE A 141 -14.23 -15.60 -0.75
C PHE A 141 -14.22 -16.98 -1.41
N THR A 142 -15.15 -17.83 -0.97
CA THR A 142 -15.52 -19.06 -1.70
C THR A 142 -16.69 -18.76 -2.62
N LYS A 143 -16.84 -19.51 -3.70
CA LYS A 143 -17.89 -19.29 -4.69
C LYS A 143 -18.45 -20.60 -5.21
N GLY A 144 -19.70 -20.59 -5.62
CA GLY A 144 -20.39 -21.81 -6.04
C GLY A 144 -21.69 -21.53 -6.78
N ILE A 145 -22.40 -22.62 -7.08
CA ILE A 145 -23.64 -22.64 -7.85
C ILE A 145 -24.80 -23.05 -6.93
N VAL A 146 -25.94 -22.36 -7.06
CA VAL A 146 -27.19 -22.76 -6.41
C VAL A 146 -28.07 -23.46 -7.43
N THR A 147 -28.17 -24.78 -7.34
CA THR A 147 -29.04 -25.59 -8.21
C THR A 147 -30.35 -25.96 -7.50
N LYS A 148 -31.30 -26.51 -8.25
CA LYS A 148 -32.54 -27.10 -7.66
C LYS A 148 -32.26 -28.27 -6.71
N ASN A 149 -31.13 -28.96 -6.89
CA ASN A 149 -30.77 -30.17 -6.13
C ASN A 149 -29.81 -29.89 -4.96
N GLY A 150 -29.44 -28.62 -4.76
CA GLY A 150 -28.52 -28.21 -3.71
C GLY A 150 -27.39 -27.31 -4.22
N GLU A 151 -26.48 -26.99 -3.32
CA GLU A 151 -25.34 -26.12 -3.58
C GLU A 151 -24.12 -26.91 -4.03
N ILE A 152 -23.42 -26.38 -5.02
CA ILE A 152 -22.18 -26.96 -5.53
C ILE A 152 -21.04 -25.98 -5.21
N PRO A 153 -20.07 -26.35 -4.34
CA PRO A 153 -19.11 -25.42 -3.74
C PRO A 153 -17.94 -24.99 -4.64
N THR A 154 -18.06 -25.14 -5.96
CA THR A 154 -17.08 -24.70 -6.96
C THR A 154 -17.79 -24.46 -8.30
N PHE A 155 -17.23 -23.61 -9.16
CA PHE A 155 -17.69 -23.55 -10.55
C PHE A 155 -17.13 -24.73 -11.34
N ASP A 156 -18.02 -25.48 -11.98
CA ASP A 156 -17.66 -26.28 -13.14
C ASP A 156 -17.42 -25.33 -14.32
N ALA A 157 -16.31 -25.51 -15.05
CA ALA A 157 -16.02 -24.70 -16.25
C ALA A 157 -17.14 -24.80 -17.29
N ASP A 158 -17.88 -25.91 -17.29
CA ASP A 158 -18.99 -26.17 -18.18
C ASP A 158 -20.33 -25.58 -17.68
N SER A 159 -20.39 -25.00 -16.49
CA SER A 159 -21.61 -24.32 -15.99
C SER A 159 -21.85 -22.95 -16.64
N GLY A 160 -20.78 -22.32 -17.11
CA GLY A 160 -20.78 -20.91 -17.51
C GLY A 160 -20.85 -19.94 -16.33
N GLY A 161 -21.30 -20.31 -15.13
CA GLY A 161 -21.46 -19.38 -14.00
C GLY A 161 -20.19 -18.58 -13.67
N ILE A 162 -20.36 -17.28 -13.38
CA ILE A 162 -19.24 -16.38 -13.08
C ILE A 162 -19.50 -15.65 -11.76
N PHE A 163 -18.48 -15.57 -10.92
CA PHE A 163 -18.41 -14.64 -9.80
C PHE A 163 -16.93 -14.30 -9.56
N ASN A 164 -16.50 -13.11 -9.98
CA ASN A 164 -15.10 -12.69 -9.95
C ASN A 164 -15.00 -11.22 -9.55
N VAL A 165 -13.86 -10.82 -8.99
CA VAL A 165 -13.53 -9.40 -8.80
C VAL A 165 -13.34 -8.75 -10.17
N ASP A 166 -13.96 -7.60 -10.40
CA ASP A 166 -13.88 -6.86 -11.68
C ASP A 166 -14.16 -5.36 -11.48
N TYR A 167 -13.88 -4.57 -12.52
CA TYR A 167 -14.38 -3.21 -12.68
C TYR A 167 -15.60 -3.21 -13.60
N ILE A 168 -16.79 -2.98 -13.02
CA ILE A 168 -18.05 -3.00 -13.76
C ILE A 168 -18.41 -1.58 -14.17
N LYS A 169 -18.63 -1.36 -15.46
CA LYS A 169 -19.18 -0.11 -15.99
C LYS A 169 -20.68 -0.27 -16.14
N CYS A 170 -21.46 0.59 -15.48
CA CYS A 170 -22.92 0.61 -15.54
C CYS A 170 -23.39 2.07 -15.60
N ALA A 171 -24.26 2.39 -16.56
CA ALA A 171 -24.65 3.77 -16.90
C ALA A 171 -23.45 4.70 -17.15
N GLY A 172 -22.37 4.19 -17.74
CA GLY A 172 -21.15 4.97 -17.94
C GLY A 172 -20.26 5.12 -16.69
N VAL A 173 -20.73 4.74 -15.50
CA VAL A 173 -20.01 4.87 -14.23
C VAL A 173 -19.31 3.56 -13.90
N LEU A 174 -17.98 3.61 -13.77
CA LEU A 174 -17.15 2.47 -13.41
C LEU A 174 -17.09 2.31 -11.88
N LYS A 175 -17.38 1.11 -11.36
CA LYS A 175 -17.17 0.75 -9.94
C LYS A 175 -16.35 -0.52 -9.82
N HIS A 176 -15.53 -0.58 -8.78
CA HIS A 176 -14.81 -1.78 -8.40
C HIS A 176 -15.70 -2.66 -7.50
N GLY A 177 -15.66 -3.96 -7.70
CA GLY A 177 -16.40 -4.92 -6.89
C GLY A 177 -16.43 -6.29 -7.55
N PHE A 178 -17.61 -6.86 -7.80
CA PHE A 178 -17.76 -8.20 -8.35
C PHE A 178 -18.62 -8.22 -9.60
N PHE A 179 -18.09 -8.85 -10.65
CA PHE A 179 -18.87 -9.25 -11.81
C PHE A 179 -19.42 -10.65 -11.57
N SER A 180 -20.71 -10.82 -11.82
CA SER A 180 -21.41 -12.08 -11.64
C SER A 180 -22.35 -12.37 -12.80
N HIS A 181 -22.49 -13.65 -13.15
CA HIS A 181 -23.42 -14.12 -14.16
C HIS A 181 -23.97 -15.50 -13.76
N PRO A 182 -25.30 -15.73 -13.87
CA PRO A 182 -25.90 -17.03 -13.59
C PRO A 182 -25.39 -18.09 -14.58
N CYS A 183 -25.59 -19.36 -14.27
CA CYS A 183 -25.15 -20.44 -15.15
C CYS A 183 -26.01 -20.47 -16.43
N TRP A 184 -25.40 -20.50 -17.62
CA TRP A 184 -26.13 -20.51 -18.91
C TRP A 184 -25.87 -21.77 -19.76
N LYS A 185 -24.99 -22.66 -19.30
CA LYS A 185 -24.56 -23.84 -20.05
C LYS A 185 -25.07 -25.14 -19.43
N GLU A 186 -25.29 -26.11 -20.30
CA GLU A 186 -25.54 -27.52 -19.99
C GLU A 186 -26.55 -27.74 -18.84
N GLU A 187 -26.27 -28.67 -17.94
CA GLU A 187 -27.14 -29.07 -16.83
C GLU A 187 -27.34 -27.97 -15.78
N TYR A 188 -26.46 -26.98 -15.73
CA TYR A 188 -26.52 -25.88 -14.76
C TYR A 188 -27.33 -24.69 -15.26
N LYS A 189 -27.77 -24.69 -16.52
CA LYS A 189 -28.50 -23.56 -17.12
C LYS A 189 -29.69 -23.12 -16.27
N GLY A 190 -29.73 -21.83 -15.93
CA GLY A 190 -30.76 -21.23 -15.07
C GLY A 190 -30.47 -21.34 -13.57
N SER A 191 -29.30 -21.85 -13.18
CA SER A 191 -28.86 -21.89 -11.78
C SER A 191 -28.20 -20.58 -11.37
N GLY A 192 -28.47 -20.14 -10.14
CA GLY A 192 -27.83 -18.98 -9.56
C GLY A 192 -26.37 -19.24 -9.20
N VAL A 193 -25.62 -18.17 -8.93
CA VAL A 193 -24.24 -18.25 -8.43
C VAL A 193 -24.10 -17.44 -7.15
N PHE A 194 -23.17 -17.83 -6.30
CA PHE A 194 -22.94 -17.16 -5.02
C PHE A 194 -21.46 -17.00 -4.71
N ALA A 195 -21.17 -16.05 -3.82
CA ALA A 195 -19.90 -15.86 -3.14
C ALA A 195 -20.10 -15.71 -1.63
N GLU A 196 -19.24 -16.34 -0.84
CA GLU A 196 -19.28 -16.35 0.62
C GLU A 196 -18.04 -15.70 1.22
N PHE A 197 -18.27 -14.74 2.10
CA PHE A 197 -17.26 -13.92 2.76
C PHE A 197 -17.29 -14.21 4.25
N LYS A 198 -16.27 -14.91 4.74
CA LYS A 198 -16.15 -15.26 6.17
C LYS A 198 -15.55 -14.09 6.94
N ILE A 199 -16.22 -13.68 8.01
CA ILE A 199 -15.93 -12.50 8.79
C ILE A 199 -15.96 -12.89 10.27
N ASN A 200 -14.89 -12.65 11.02
CA ASN A 200 -14.74 -13.29 12.32
C ASN A 200 -15.31 -12.54 13.52
N ASN A 201 -15.38 -11.21 13.50
CA ASN A 201 -16.06 -10.47 14.57
C ASN A 201 -16.29 -9.00 14.19
N LEU A 202 -17.52 -8.58 13.89
CA LEU A 202 -17.89 -7.21 13.49
C LEU A 202 -17.59 -6.11 14.55
N SER A 203 -17.45 -6.43 15.85
CA SER A 203 -17.07 -5.44 16.89
C SER A 203 -15.58 -5.15 16.93
N PHE A 204 -14.77 -5.99 16.32
CA PHE A 204 -13.33 -5.81 16.14
C PHE A 204 -12.90 -6.47 14.83
N LEU A 205 -13.38 -5.93 13.71
CA LEU A 205 -12.77 -6.18 12.40
C LEU A 205 -11.79 -5.04 12.12
N ASP A 206 -10.64 -5.15 12.76
CA ASP A 206 -9.43 -5.15 11.95
C ASP A 206 -9.31 -6.56 11.35
N THR A 207 -8.93 -6.66 10.09
CA THR A 207 -9.24 -7.78 9.19
C THR A 207 -9.01 -9.21 9.73
N GLY A 208 -10.04 -10.06 9.66
CA GLY A 208 -9.95 -11.49 9.32
C GLY A 208 -9.18 -12.43 10.25
N GLY A 209 -9.90 -13.12 11.13
CA GLY A 209 -9.44 -14.38 11.73
C GLY A 209 -9.27 -15.53 10.71
N VAL A 210 -8.07 -15.65 10.13
CA VAL A 210 -7.34 -16.92 10.30
C VAL A 210 -7.15 -17.07 11.82
N GLU A 211 -7.19 -18.28 12.37
CA GLU A 211 -6.96 -18.55 13.81
C GLU A 211 -6.29 -17.39 14.52
N THR A 212 -6.98 -16.76 15.49
CA THR A 212 -6.36 -15.74 16.32
C THR A 212 -5.14 -16.37 16.98
N HIS A 213 -3.97 -16.23 16.35
CA HIS A 213 -2.72 -16.05 17.05
C HIS A 213 -2.90 -14.75 17.83
N SER A 214 -3.61 -14.87 18.95
CA SER A 214 -3.67 -13.91 20.06
C SER A 214 -2.39 -13.10 20.05
N ASP A 215 -2.44 -11.82 19.69
CA ASP A 215 -1.26 -10.94 19.68
C ASP A 215 0.04 -11.69 19.33
N ASN A 216 0.09 -12.34 18.16
CA ASN A 216 1.12 -13.27 17.71
C ASN A 216 2.09 -13.68 18.84
N LYS A 217 1.84 -14.79 19.54
CA LYS A 217 2.68 -15.24 20.66
C LYS A 217 4.18 -15.20 20.36
N GLU A 218 4.57 -15.30 19.10
CA GLU A 218 5.95 -15.11 18.66
C GLU A 218 6.36 -13.64 18.44
N PHE A 219 5.47 -12.75 17.96
CA PHE A 219 5.70 -11.31 17.91
C PHE A 219 5.84 -10.69 19.31
N SER A 220 5.01 -11.10 20.28
CA SER A 220 5.12 -10.62 21.67
C SER A 220 6.44 -11.01 22.35
N LYS A 221 7.12 -12.05 21.84
CA LYS A 221 8.48 -12.45 22.25
C LYS A 221 9.59 -11.83 21.40
N SER A 222 9.26 -11.01 20.40
CA SER A 222 10.24 -10.38 19.52
C SER A 222 10.82 -9.11 20.16
N ALA A 223 11.91 -8.59 19.57
CA ALA A 223 12.50 -7.31 19.96
C ALA A 223 11.62 -6.09 19.60
N PHE A 224 10.46 -6.30 18.98
CA PHE A 224 9.55 -5.27 18.46
C PHE A 224 8.18 -5.31 19.15
N SER A 225 8.04 -6.02 20.27
CA SER A 225 6.77 -6.21 20.98
C SER A 225 6.26 -4.97 21.71
N GLU A 226 7.15 -4.05 22.08
CA GLU A 226 6.75 -2.79 22.72
C GLU A 226 6.07 -1.87 21.69
N LYS A 227 4.89 -1.35 22.05
CA LYS A 227 4.10 -0.45 21.20
C LYS A 227 4.74 0.94 21.12
N LYS A 228 5.58 1.16 20.11
CA LYS A 228 6.21 2.44 19.80
C LYS A 228 6.55 2.55 18.31
N ASN A 229 6.88 3.75 17.85
CA ASN A 229 7.35 3.95 16.49
C ASN A 229 8.82 3.53 16.38
N TYR A 230 9.10 2.51 15.58
CA TYR A 230 10.47 2.03 15.32
C TYR A 230 11.08 2.59 14.04
N ALA A 231 10.26 3.18 13.17
CA ALA A 231 10.68 3.73 11.89
C ALA A 231 11.19 5.17 12.02
N TYR A 232 10.73 5.93 13.00
CA TYR A 232 11.11 7.33 13.19
C TYR A 232 11.46 7.65 14.64
N PRO A 233 12.38 8.59 14.87
CA PRO A 233 12.60 9.17 16.19
C PRO A 233 11.30 9.78 16.76
N PRO A 234 11.13 9.85 18.09
CA PRO A 234 9.91 10.33 18.74
C PRO A 234 9.43 11.70 18.25
N GLU A 235 10.36 12.62 18.01
CA GLU A 235 10.07 13.98 17.55
C GLU A 235 9.44 14.02 16.15
N ILE A 236 9.85 13.11 15.25
CA ILE A 236 9.30 12.98 13.90
C ILE A 236 8.00 12.18 13.94
N ALA A 237 7.96 11.11 14.75
CA ALA A 237 6.77 10.28 14.93
C ALA A 237 5.59 11.04 15.52
N ALA A 238 5.84 12.14 16.24
CA ALA A 238 4.83 12.99 16.85
C ALA A 238 4.22 14.04 15.89
N TRP A 239 4.74 14.18 14.66
CA TRP A 239 4.20 15.15 13.71
C TRP A 239 2.74 14.87 13.36
N ASN A 240 1.90 15.85 13.63
CA ASN A 240 0.50 15.84 13.29
C ASN A 240 0.25 16.45 11.90
N THR A 241 -1.00 16.44 11.45
CA THR A 241 -1.41 16.99 10.16
C THR A 241 -1.05 18.47 10.01
N GLU A 242 -1.14 19.26 11.07
CA GLU A 242 -0.81 20.70 11.03
C GLU A 242 0.68 20.92 10.75
N THR A 243 1.57 20.26 11.50
CA THR A 243 3.02 20.32 11.26
C THR A 243 3.37 19.87 9.84
N LYS A 244 2.78 18.77 9.35
CA LYS A 244 3.01 18.29 7.99
C LYS A 244 2.53 19.30 6.93
N ASN A 245 1.39 19.95 7.14
CA ASN A 245 0.90 21.00 6.25
C ASN A 245 1.79 22.24 6.23
N GLU A 246 2.42 22.60 7.35
CA GLU A 246 3.42 23.68 7.37
C GLU A 246 4.69 23.32 6.57
N GLN A 247 5.15 22.06 6.68
CA GLN A 247 6.26 21.56 5.88
C GLN A 247 5.96 21.57 4.38
N ILE A 248 4.71 21.26 4.00
CA ILE A 248 4.22 21.34 2.61
C ILE A 248 4.25 22.79 2.11
N LYS A 249 3.72 23.75 2.87
CA LYS A 249 3.77 25.18 2.51
C LYS A 249 5.20 25.70 2.34
N LYS A 250 6.14 25.22 3.17
CA LYS A 250 7.57 25.52 3.01
C LYS A 250 8.12 24.97 1.69
N ALA A 251 7.75 23.73 1.32
CA ALA A 251 8.13 23.11 0.05
C ALA A 251 7.57 23.86 -1.17
N GLU A 252 6.30 24.27 -1.14
CA GLU A 252 5.68 25.09 -2.19
C GLU A 252 6.45 26.40 -2.41
N LYS A 253 6.74 27.12 -1.31
CA LYS A 253 7.49 28.38 -1.37
C LYS A 253 8.90 28.14 -1.92
N PHE A 254 9.58 27.10 -1.44
CA PHE A 254 10.90 26.72 -1.93
C PHE A 254 10.90 26.48 -3.44
N LEU A 255 9.98 25.66 -3.96
CA LEU A 255 9.90 25.34 -5.39
C LEU A 255 9.67 26.61 -6.22
N LYS A 256 8.77 27.49 -5.77
CA LYS A 256 8.53 28.78 -6.42
C LYS A 256 9.78 29.66 -6.46
N ASP A 257 10.46 29.80 -5.33
CA ASP A 257 11.65 30.65 -5.22
C ASP A 257 12.83 30.08 -6.03
N PHE A 258 13.01 28.76 -6.01
CA PHE A 258 14.03 28.07 -6.78
C PHE A 258 13.82 28.25 -8.29
N ASN A 259 12.59 28.04 -8.78
CA ASN A 259 12.25 28.25 -10.18
C ASN A 259 12.44 29.71 -10.63
N ALA A 260 12.16 30.67 -9.74
CA ALA A 260 12.45 32.07 -10.03
C ALA A 260 13.96 32.35 -10.11
N ALA A 261 14.75 31.75 -9.22
CA ALA A 261 16.22 31.89 -9.21
C ALA A 261 16.88 31.29 -10.46
N THR A 262 16.43 30.10 -10.90
CA THR A 262 16.93 29.48 -12.12
C THR A 262 16.56 30.30 -13.37
N THR A 263 15.34 30.85 -13.41
CA THR A 263 14.89 31.75 -14.50
C THR A 263 15.77 33.00 -14.59
N ARG A 264 16.13 33.58 -13.45
CA ARG A 264 17.06 34.73 -13.37
C ARG A 264 18.52 34.35 -13.61
N LYS A 265 18.85 33.05 -13.65
CA LYS A 265 20.21 32.50 -13.75
C LYS A 265 21.10 32.93 -12.58
N ASP A 266 20.51 32.98 -11.39
CA ASP A 266 21.22 33.30 -10.16
C ASP A 266 22.40 32.32 -9.97
N LYS A 267 23.55 32.84 -9.53
CA LYS A 267 24.76 32.03 -9.30
C LYS A 267 24.73 31.23 -8.01
N LYS A 268 23.83 31.58 -7.10
CA LYS A 268 23.75 31.01 -5.76
C LYS A 268 22.31 31.00 -5.28
N PHE A 269 21.90 29.91 -4.66
CA PHE A 269 20.61 29.77 -4.00
C PHE A 269 20.79 29.08 -2.65
N ILE A 270 20.24 29.69 -1.60
CA ILE A 270 20.33 29.19 -0.23
C ILE A 270 18.94 28.78 0.22
N ILE A 271 18.78 27.49 0.52
CA ILE A 271 17.58 26.97 1.16
C ILE A 271 17.72 27.21 2.65
N GLN A 272 16.69 27.79 3.27
CA GLN A 272 16.72 28.04 4.70
C GLN A 272 16.62 26.72 5.48
N PRO A 273 17.31 26.57 6.62
CA PRO A 273 17.22 25.35 7.42
C PRO A 273 15.79 25.00 7.81
N GLY A 274 15.48 23.70 7.83
CA GLY A 274 14.17 23.19 8.25
C GLY A 274 13.69 21.98 7.46
N ASP A 275 12.49 21.51 7.82
CA ASP A 275 11.80 20.39 7.20
C ASP A 275 10.87 20.86 6.06
N TYR A 276 11.03 20.24 4.90
CA TYR A 276 10.26 20.48 3.69
C TYR A 276 9.60 19.18 3.25
N ARG A 277 8.28 19.17 3.11
CA ARG A 277 7.52 17.96 2.77
C ARG A 277 6.97 18.04 1.35
N PHE A 278 7.20 16.98 0.59
CA PHE A 278 6.78 16.86 -0.80
C PHE A 278 5.78 15.71 -0.90
N ASP A 279 4.51 16.06 -0.92
CA ASP A 279 3.40 15.15 -1.17
C ASP A 279 3.38 14.67 -2.63
N ASP A 280 2.36 13.87 -2.99
CA ASP A 280 2.20 13.31 -4.33
C ASP A 280 2.21 14.34 -5.47
N GLU A 281 1.71 15.55 -5.22
CA GLU A 281 1.64 16.62 -6.21
C GLU A 281 2.98 17.37 -6.29
N LEU A 282 3.52 17.80 -5.15
CA LEU A 282 4.75 18.59 -5.10
C LEU A 282 5.98 17.79 -5.47
N LYS A 283 6.03 16.49 -5.17
CA LYS A 283 7.19 15.66 -5.52
C LYS A 283 7.40 15.55 -7.03
N GLN A 284 6.35 15.70 -7.84
CA GLN A 284 6.48 15.76 -9.31
C GLN A 284 7.22 17.01 -9.79
N GLN A 285 7.26 18.06 -8.97
CA GLN A 285 7.91 19.33 -9.28
C GLN A 285 9.37 19.39 -8.81
N LEU A 286 9.89 18.35 -8.16
CA LEU A 286 11.31 18.21 -7.79
C LEU A 286 12.20 17.89 -9.01
N VAL A 287 12.04 18.68 -10.08
CA VAL A 287 12.77 18.56 -11.34
C VAL A 287 13.49 19.88 -11.61
N PHE A 288 14.80 19.90 -11.39
CA PHE A 288 15.65 21.07 -11.58
C PHE A 288 16.30 20.99 -12.95
N SER A 289 15.83 21.84 -13.87
CA SER A 289 16.21 21.78 -15.28
C SER A 289 17.05 22.98 -15.70
N ASN A 290 18.03 22.74 -16.58
CA ASN A 290 18.80 23.77 -17.29
C ASN A 290 19.58 24.74 -16.39
N ALA A 291 19.90 24.36 -15.14
CA ALA A 291 20.72 25.18 -14.26
C ALA A 291 22.19 25.12 -14.72
N VAL A 292 22.84 26.29 -14.82
CA VAL A 292 24.23 26.39 -15.29
C VAL A 292 25.02 27.36 -14.43
N ASN A 293 26.19 26.93 -13.92
CA ASN A 293 27.06 27.73 -13.06
C ASN A 293 26.34 28.23 -11.79
N MET A 294 25.78 27.31 -11.00
CA MET A 294 24.95 27.64 -9.83
C MET A 294 25.37 26.82 -8.60
N GLU A 295 25.46 27.49 -7.45
CA GLU A 295 25.69 26.87 -6.14
C GLU A 295 24.37 26.79 -5.35
N ILE A 296 24.01 25.61 -4.87
CA ILE A 296 22.84 25.36 -4.03
C ILE A 296 23.33 24.95 -2.63
N ILE A 297 22.97 25.73 -1.62
CA ILE A 297 23.32 25.47 -0.21
C ILE A 297 22.05 25.10 0.55
N ALA A 298 22.08 23.94 1.20
CA ALA A 298 20.96 23.33 1.92
C ALA A 298 21.37 22.88 3.34
N ASP A 299 22.33 23.57 3.95
CA ASP A 299 22.80 23.23 5.31
C ASP A 299 21.63 23.26 6.31
N GLY A 300 21.43 22.16 7.04
CA GLY A 300 20.33 22.02 8.01
C GLY A 300 18.95 21.83 7.38
N VAL A 301 18.89 21.44 6.10
CA VAL A 301 17.64 21.15 5.39
C VAL A 301 17.36 19.65 5.36
N THR A 302 16.12 19.27 5.64
CA THR A 302 15.62 17.92 5.41
C THR A 302 14.44 17.95 4.44
N PHE A 303 14.55 17.19 3.35
CA PHE A 303 13.44 16.91 2.45
C PHE A 303 12.77 15.60 2.84
N TRP A 304 11.46 15.66 3.08
CA TRP A 304 10.58 14.54 3.39
C TRP A 304 9.73 14.23 2.18
N ILE A 305 9.99 13.11 1.52
CA ILE A 305 9.29 12.70 0.30
C ILE A 305 8.26 11.64 0.65
N GLU A 306 7.03 11.78 0.15
CA GLU A 306 5.98 10.80 0.43
C GLU A 306 6.11 9.59 -0.51
N GLU A 307 6.20 8.38 0.09
CA GLU A 307 6.23 7.05 -0.53
C GLU A 307 7.39 6.72 -1.47
N SER A 308 7.68 7.53 -2.47
CA SER A 308 8.70 7.23 -3.49
C SER A 308 9.10 8.45 -4.33
N GLY A 309 10.16 8.29 -5.11
CA GLY A 309 10.69 9.33 -5.99
C GLY A 309 11.88 10.05 -5.36
N GLY A 310 12.14 11.28 -5.81
CA GLY A 310 13.36 11.98 -5.47
C GLY A 310 13.54 13.27 -6.25
N ILE A 311 14.73 13.83 -6.19
CA ILE A 311 15.13 15.03 -6.93
C ILE A 311 15.72 14.62 -8.27
N LYS A 312 15.19 15.17 -9.36
CA LYS A 312 15.73 15.00 -10.71
C LYS A 312 16.45 16.28 -11.15
N PHE A 313 17.72 16.18 -11.51
CA PHE A 313 18.44 17.22 -12.24
C PHE A 313 18.44 16.86 -13.73
N VAL A 314 18.12 17.82 -14.59
CA VAL A 314 17.98 17.59 -16.04
C VAL A 314 18.72 18.68 -16.80
N HIS A 315 19.65 18.30 -17.68
CA HIS A 315 20.42 19.24 -18.50
C HIS A 315 21.16 20.32 -17.69
N CYS A 316 21.61 19.98 -16.48
CA CYS A 316 22.38 20.89 -15.63
C CYS A 316 23.88 20.77 -15.89
N PHE A 317 24.60 21.90 -15.83
CA PHE A 317 26.03 21.91 -16.07
C PHE A 317 26.78 22.82 -15.10
N ASN A 318 27.81 22.30 -14.44
CA ASN A 318 28.59 23.04 -13.45
C ASN A 318 27.70 23.59 -12.31
N VAL A 319 26.99 22.68 -11.63
CA VAL A 319 26.09 22.99 -10.50
C VAL A 319 26.53 22.22 -9.26
N SER A 320 26.60 22.89 -8.11
CA SER A 320 26.89 22.26 -6.83
C SER A 320 25.67 22.24 -5.91
N VAL A 321 25.51 21.16 -5.14
CA VAL A 321 24.49 21.00 -4.09
C VAL A 321 25.21 20.57 -2.83
N LYS A 322 25.00 21.30 -1.73
CA LYS A 322 25.68 21.05 -0.46
C LYS A 322 24.72 20.96 0.73
N GLY A 323 24.93 19.99 1.63
CA GLY A 323 24.38 19.99 2.99
C GLY A 323 22.97 19.41 3.15
N LEU A 324 22.43 18.76 2.12
CA LEU A 324 21.05 18.30 2.07
C LEU A 324 20.83 16.95 2.75
N THR A 325 19.80 16.83 3.58
CA THR A 325 19.27 15.53 4.04
C THR A 325 17.99 15.17 3.30
N ILE A 326 17.84 13.90 2.91
CA ILE A 326 16.61 13.36 2.33
C ILE A 326 16.16 12.13 3.11
N ASP A 327 14.87 12.10 3.42
CA ASP A 327 14.19 10.94 4.00
C ASP A 327 12.75 10.88 3.49
N TYR A 328 12.03 9.84 3.89
CA TYR A 328 10.68 9.56 3.41
C TYR A 328 9.73 9.39 4.57
N ASP A 329 8.52 9.91 4.41
CA ASP A 329 7.42 9.64 5.33
C ASP A 329 6.06 9.70 4.62
N PRO A 330 5.38 8.55 4.41
CA PRO A 330 5.76 7.21 4.86
C PRO A 330 7.01 6.66 4.14
N LEU A 331 7.70 5.71 4.78
CA LEU A 331 8.90 5.06 4.23
C LEU A 331 8.61 4.30 2.92
N PRO A 332 9.59 4.16 2.02
CA PRO A 332 9.40 3.49 0.74
C PRO A 332 9.56 1.96 0.85
N PHE A 333 9.57 1.41 2.06
CA PHE A 333 9.73 -0.02 2.33
C PHE A 333 9.00 -0.42 3.59
N THR A 334 8.60 -1.69 3.65
CA THR A 334 7.99 -2.31 4.83
C THR A 334 9.03 -3.14 5.57
N GLN A 335 8.95 -3.16 6.90
CA GLN A 335 9.72 -4.06 7.74
C GLN A 335 8.78 -4.85 8.63
N ALA A 336 8.97 -6.17 8.69
CA ALA A 336 8.08 -7.07 9.41
C ALA A 336 8.85 -8.19 10.12
N VAL A 337 8.33 -8.64 11.26
CA VAL A 337 8.81 -9.82 11.98
C VAL A 337 8.13 -11.06 11.39
N ILE A 338 8.89 -12.09 11.06
CA ILE A 338 8.35 -13.39 10.68
C ILE A 338 7.77 -14.05 11.92
N VAL A 339 6.47 -14.35 11.89
CA VAL A 339 5.76 -14.93 13.04
C VAL A 339 5.41 -16.41 12.80
N ASP A 340 5.31 -16.81 11.53
CA ASP A 340 5.15 -18.21 11.14
C ASP A 340 5.77 -18.49 9.76
N ILE A 341 6.23 -19.72 9.56
CA ILE A 341 6.75 -20.24 8.29
C ILE A 341 5.93 -21.48 7.95
N ASN A 342 4.96 -21.33 7.06
CA ASN A 342 4.04 -22.41 6.73
C ASN A 342 4.57 -23.20 5.52
N GLN A 343 5.14 -24.37 5.81
CA GLN A 343 5.72 -25.27 4.83
C GLN A 343 4.67 -25.85 3.85
N THR A 344 3.45 -26.10 4.32
CA THR A 344 2.37 -26.72 3.53
C THR A 344 1.77 -25.72 2.54
N GLU A 345 1.48 -24.50 2.99
CA GLU A 345 0.93 -23.43 2.15
C GLU A 345 2.00 -22.67 1.37
N GLN A 346 3.28 -22.98 1.61
CA GLN A 346 4.44 -22.30 1.04
C GLN A 346 4.33 -20.78 1.18
N CYS A 347 4.09 -20.32 2.42
CA CYS A 347 3.97 -18.91 2.73
C CYS A 347 4.67 -18.54 4.05
N LEU A 348 5.00 -17.25 4.17
CA LEU A 348 5.35 -16.64 5.45
C LEU A 348 4.14 -15.90 6.02
N ILE A 349 3.94 -15.98 7.32
CA ILE A 349 3.10 -15.03 8.03
C ILE A 349 4.03 -14.06 8.75
N VAL A 350 3.82 -12.77 8.56
CA VAL A 350 4.67 -11.73 9.14
C VAL A 350 3.82 -10.64 9.79
N ARG A 351 4.30 -10.06 10.89
CA ARG A 351 3.70 -8.89 11.55
C ARG A 351 4.54 -7.67 11.24
N ILE A 352 3.95 -6.67 10.57
CA ILE A 352 4.60 -5.39 10.26
C ILE A 352 5.02 -4.72 11.57
N ILE A 353 6.23 -4.19 11.62
CA ILE A 353 6.76 -3.51 12.81
C ILE A 353 6.10 -2.13 12.92
N ASP A 354 5.75 -1.72 14.13
CA ASP A 354 5.09 -0.43 14.36
C ASP A 354 5.96 0.75 13.87
N GLY A 355 5.32 1.66 13.13
CA GLY A 355 5.97 2.78 12.45
C GLY A 355 6.28 2.54 10.97
N PHE A 356 6.34 1.28 10.52
CA PHE A 356 6.54 0.95 9.11
C PHE A 356 5.21 0.87 8.34
N PRO A 357 5.18 1.26 7.06
CA PRO A 357 3.97 1.18 6.25
C PRO A 357 3.67 -0.26 5.84
N SER A 358 2.39 -0.55 5.56
CA SER A 358 1.99 -1.79 4.91
C SER A 358 2.54 -1.86 3.48
N PRO A 359 2.89 -3.07 2.98
CA PRO A 359 3.42 -3.17 1.65
C PRO A 359 2.32 -2.88 0.63
N GLU A 360 2.70 -2.24 -0.45
CA GLU A 360 1.79 -1.98 -1.56
C GLU A 360 1.45 -3.26 -2.32
N LYS A 361 0.34 -3.24 -3.08
CA LYS A 361 -0.18 -4.42 -3.81
C LYS A 361 0.79 -5.01 -4.85
N TYR A 362 1.83 -4.28 -5.27
CA TYR A 362 2.80 -4.77 -6.26
C TYR A 362 4.02 -5.40 -5.57
N PRO A 363 4.32 -6.70 -5.85
CA PRO A 363 5.46 -7.40 -5.26
C PRO A 363 6.82 -6.77 -5.57
N SER A 364 7.64 -6.57 -4.55
CA SER A 364 9.07 -6.22 -4.71
C SER A 364 9.87 -7.36 -5.35
N SER A 365 10.97 -7.02 -6.03
CA SER A 365 11.89 -7.98 -6.65
C SER A 365 12.92 -8.58 -5.67
N GLN A 366 13.08 -7.97 -4.49
CA GLN A 366 14.01 -8.42 -3.45
C GLN A 366 13.33 -8.41 -2.08
N LYS A 367 13.96 -9.14 -1.14
CA LYS A 367 13.50 -9.34 0.23
C LYS A 367 14.66 -9.68 1.17
N PRO A 368 15.51 -8.70 1.56
CA PRO A 368 16.60 -9.01 2.48
C PRO A 368 16.03 -9.42 3.84
N CYS A 369 16.63 -10.46 4.42
CA CYS A 369 16.31 -10.96 5.74
C CYS A 369 17.41 -10.59 6.72
N PHE A 370 17.03 -10.34 7.97
CA PHE A 370 17.94 -10.00 9.04
C PHE A 370 17.53 -10.71 10.33
N THR A 371 18.52 -11.04 11.14
CA THR A 371 18.29 -11.42 12.54
C THR A 371 17.74 -10.22 13.33
N PRO A 372 17.06 -10.42 14.48
CA PRO A 372 16.51 -9.33 15.29
C PRO A 372 17.52 -8.25 15.72
N ASP A 373 18.80 -8.61 15.86
CA ASP A 373 19.90 -7.72 16.24
C ASP A 373 20.52 -6.94 15.07
N GLY A 374 20.07 -7.16 13.84
CA GLY A 374 20.52 -6.36 12.69
C GLY A 374 21.49 -7.03 11.74
N LYS A 375 21.92 -8.27 12.02
CA LYS A 375 22.84 -9.01 11.15
C LYS A 375 22.07 -9.51 9.92
N PHE A 376 22.57 -9.16 8.75
CA PHE A 376 22.06 -9.66 7.47
C PHE A 376 22.14 -11.19 7.43
N ILE A 377 21.05 -11.83 7.01
CA ILE A 377 20.98 -13.26 6.77
C ILE A 377 21.14 -13.44 5.27
N PRO A 378 22.27 -13.98 4.79
CA PRO A 378 22.46 -14.29 3.39
C PRO A 378 21.45 -15.36 2.99
N ASP A 379 20.35 -14.93 2.37
CA ASP A 379 19.40 -15.85 1.77
C ASP A 379 19.82 -16.10 0.31
N PHE A 380 19.99 -17.37 -0.05
CA PHE A 380 20.45 -17.79 -1.38
C PHE A 380 19.36 -17.66 -2.45
N PHE A 381 18.19 -17.12 -2.10
CA PHE A 381 17.00 -17.22 -2.94
C PHE A 381 16.51 -15.84 -3.39
N SER A 382 16.85 -15.49 -4.64
CA SER A 382 16.29 -14.39 -5.42
C SER A 382 14.80 -14.63 -5.79
N ASP A 383 14.02 -15.21 -4.89
CA ASP A 383 12.62 -15.55 -5.14
C ASP A 383 11.76 -14.31 -4.94
N LYS A 384 10.92 -14.02 -5.94
CA LYS A 384 10.08 -12.83 -5.92
C LYS A 384 8.87 -13.07 -5.03
N ILE A 385 8.39 -12.02 -4.39
CA ILE A 385 7.07 -12.07 -3.76
C ILE A 385 6.04 -12.23 -4.89
N GLN A 386 5.07 -13.12 -4.71
CA GLN A 386 3.96 -13.32 -5.64
C GLN A 386 2.76 -12.49 -5.20
N SER A 387 2.43 -12.54 -3.91
CA SER A 387 1.30 -11.83 -3.34
C SER A 387 1.47 -11.59 -1.85
N TYR A 388 0.71 -10.61 -1.36
CA TYR A 388 0.49 -10.35 0.05
C TYR A 388 -1.01 -10.37 0.32
N GLU A 389 -1.42 -10.95 1.44
CA GLU A 389 -2.80 -11.00 1.89
C GLU A 389 -2.85 -10.55 3.35
N SER A 390 -3.75 -9.62 3.69
CA SER A 390 -3.97 -9.26 5.10
C SER A 390 -4.64 -10.44 5.80
N VAL A 391 -4.09 -10.86 6.94
CA VAL A 391 -4.60 -11.99 7.75
C VAL A 391 -4.80 -11.61 9.21
N GLY A 392 -4.74 -10.32 9.54
CA GLY A 392 -4.85 -9.79 10.89
C GLY A 392 -4.42 -8.33 10.96
N ASP A 393 -4.61 -7.68 12.12
CA ASP A 393 -4.05 -6.33 12.36
C ASP A 393 -2.55 -6.32 12.06
N LYS A 394 -2.18 -5.56 11.01
CA LYS A 394 -0.83 -5.42 10.46
C LYS A 394 -0.11 -6.76 10.22
N THR A 395 -0.85 -7.87 10.14
CA THR A 395 -0.31 -9.21 9.91
C THR A 395 -0.62 -9.58 8.47
N ILE A 396 0.40 -9.96 7.72
CA ILE A 396 0.26 -10.29 6.31
C ILE A 396 0.83 -11.68 6.03
N ARG A 397 0.14 -12.42 5.16
CA ARG A 397 0.63 -13.64 4.53
C ARG A 397 1.36 -13.27 3.25
N ILE A 398 2.59 -13.75 3.08
CA ILE A 398 3.44 -13.54 1.92
C ILE A 398 3.62 -14.88 1.19
N LYS A 399 3.21 -14.95 -0.08
CA LYS A 399 3.53 -16.08 -0.96
C LYS A 399 4.65 -15.71 -1.91
N PHE A 400 5.50 -16.67 -2.24
CA PHE A 400 6.62 -16.48 -3.17
C PHE A 400 6.36 -17.17 -4.50
N LEU A 401 6.90 -16.60 -5.58
CA LEU A 401 6.64 -17.05 -6.95
C LEU A 401 7.18 -18.46 -7.21
N ARG A 402 8.39 -18.77 -6.75
CA ARG A 402 9.04 -20.08 -6.97
C ARG A 402 8.94 -20.99 -5.75
N GLY A 403 8.57 -20.45 -4.59
CA GLY A 403 8.54 -21.16 -3.30
C GLY A 403 9.92 -21.70 -2.90
N ALA A 404 11.01 -21.04 -3.31
CA ALA A 404 12.37 -21.58 -3.20
C ALA A 404 12.76 -21.86 -1.73
N LEU A 405 12.35 -20.97 -0.83
CA LEU A 405 12.51 -21.11 0.63
C LEU A 405 11.98 -22.46 1.16
N PHE A 406 10.91 -22.99 0.55
CA PHE A 406 10.23 -24.20 1.00
C PHE A 406 10.72 -25.48 0.31
N LYS A 407 11.50 -25.37 -0.77
CA LYS A 407 11.97 -26.53 -1.54
C LYS A 407 13.28 -27.10 -1.01
N GLU A 408 14.17 -26.27 -0.47
CA GLU A 408 15.53 -26.64 -0.07
C GLU A 408 15.93 -25.98 1.27
N PRO A 409 15.23 -26.24 2.39
CA PRO A 409 15.39 -25.50 3.64
C PRO A 409 16.79 -25.61 4.28
N THR A 410 17.56 -26.67 3.96
CA THR A 410 18.84 -27.00 4.60
C THR A 410 20.09 -26.47 3.87
N LYS A 411 19.96 -25.87 2.69
CA LYS A 411 21.09 -25.34 1.90
C LYS A 411 21.51 -23.91 2.26
N SER A 412 20.78 -23.24 3.15
CA SER A 412 21.19 -21.94 3.68
C SER A 412 22.01 -22.18 4.95
N LEU A 413 23.24 -21.68 4.99
CA LEU A 413 24.12 -21.87 6.15
C LEU A 413 23.58 -21.23 7.46
N ASP A 414 22.53 -20.41 7.39
CA ASP A 414 21.85 -19.83 8.56
C ASP A 414 20.30 -19.79 8.53
N GLY A 415 19.64 -19.99 7.38
CA GLY A 415 18.18 -20.09 7.18
C GLY A 415 17.25 -19.08 7.86
N THR A 416 16.36 -18.45 7.09
CA THR A 416 15.28 -17.59 7.62
C THR A 416 14.40 -18.35 8.62
N ARG A 417 14.16 -17.78 9.81
CA ARG A 417 13.40 -18.38 10.93
C ARG A 417 12.31 -17.46 11.44
N VAL A 418 11.41 -18.02 12.24
CA VAL A 418 10.49 -17.22 13.06
C VAL A 418 11.29 -16.28 13.96
N LYS A 419 10.83 -15.03 14.07
CA LYS A 419 11.44 -13.83 14.70
C LYS A 419 12.45 -13.07 13.85
N ASP A 420 12.94 -13.64 12.75
CA ASP A 420 13.75 -12.87 11.82
C ASP A 420 12.92 -11.75 11.19
N ILE A 421 13.63 -10.76 10.68
CA ILE A 421 13.09 -9.54 10.10
C ILE A 421 13.19 -9.65 8.59
N ILE A 422 12.04 -9.56 7.93
CA ILE A 422 11.98 -9.41 6.48
C ILE A 422 11.76 -7.94 6.15
N VAL A 423 12.48 -7.44 5.16
CA VAL A 423 12.24 -6.12 4.57
C VAL A 423 11.64 -6.32 3.18
N ILE A 424 10.54 -5.64 2.90
CA ILE A 424 9.91 -5.59 1.58
C ILE A 424 10.26 -4.25 0.97
N ASN A 425 11.19 -4.26 0.01
CA ASN A 425 11.79 -3.07 -0.59
C ASN A 425 11.35 -2.90 -2.07
N PRO A 426 10.16 -2.37 -2.34
CA PRO A 426 9.76 -2.08 -3.72
C PRO A 426 10.70 -1.04 -4.35
N ARG A 427 11.05 -1.22 -5.62
CA ARG A 427 11.95 -0.32 -6.36
C ARG A 427 11.15 0.64 -7.24
N ARG A 428 11.11 1.92 -6.87
CA ARG A 428 10.21 2.95 -7.43
C ARG A 428 10.89 4.31 -7.47
N GLY A 429 11.48 4.66 -8.60
CA GLY A 429 12.18 5.94 -8.75
C GLY A 429 13.47 6.02 -7.92
N ASN A 430 14.29 7.03 -8.22
CA ASN A 430 15.60 7.22 -7.61
C ASN A 430 15.57 8.46 -6.73
N THR A 431 16.36 8.49 -5.66
CA THR A 431 16.34 9.59 -4.68
C THR A 431 17.02 10.85 -5.20
N ILE A 432 18.22 10.72 -5.80
CA ILE A 432 18.86 11.81 -6.55
C ILE A 432 19.22 11.27 -7.92
N ARG A 433 18.63 11.85 -8.97
CA ARG A 433 18.90 11.45 -10.36
C ARG A 433 19.42 12.62 -11.18
N SER A 434 20.61 12.49 -11.75
CA SER A 434 21.14 13.43 -12.74
C SER A 434 20.96 12.86 -14.15
N VAL A 435 20.26 13.58 -15.00
CA VAL A 435 19.97 13.17 -16.38
C VAL A 435 20.58 14.17 -17.35
N SER A 436 21.45 13.67 -18.23
CA SER A 436 22.16 14.47 -19.24
C SER A 436 22.82 15.71 -18.61
N CYS A 437 23.41 15.54 -17.43
CA CYS A 437 24.10 16.58 -16.68
C CYS A 437 25.62 16.41 -16.80
N GLY A 438 26.39 17.45 -16.46
CA GLY A 438 27.85 17.36 -16.44
C GLY A 438 28.49 18.31 -15.44
N ARG A 439 29.63 17.89 -14.87
CA ARG A 439 30.35 18.66 -13.82
C ARG A 439 29.45 19.04 -12.64
N MET A 440 28.54 18.16 -12.24
CA MET A 440 27.77 18.32 -11.02
C MET A 440 28.67 18.07 -9.81
N THR A 441 28.40 18.74 -8.68
CA THR A 441 29.02 18.41 -7.39
C THR A 441 27.95 18.23 -6.33
N PHE A 442 27.85 17.03 -5.79
CA PHE A 442 27.02 16.70 -4.63
C PHE A 442 27.95 16.55 -3.43
N GLU A 443 27.80 17.42 -2.44
CA GLU A 443 28.67 17.43 -1.26
C GLU A 443 27.85 17.36 0.03
N ASP A 444 28.24 16.49 0.96
CA ASP A 444 27.61 16.41 2.29
C ASP A 444 26.09 16.17 2.21
N ILE A 445 25.69 15.20 1.38
CA ILE A 445 24.29 14.80 1.22
C ILE A 445 24.03 13.50 1.96
N THR A 446 23.02 13.46 2.82
CA THR A 446 22.63 12.25 3.56
C THR A 446 21.26 11.74 3.11
N LEU A 447 21.19 10.48 2.69
CA LEU A 447 19.95 9.76 2.42
C LEU A 447 19.71 8.75 3.55
N TYR A 448 18.58 8.87 4.24
CA TYR A 448 18.19 7.94 5.30
C TYR A 448 17.26 6.80 4.84
N ALA A 449 16.77 6.91 3.61
CA ALA A 449 16.03 5.90 2.87
C ALA A 449 16.13 6.23 1.37
N SER A 450 15.80 5.27 0.51
CA SER A 450 15.63 5.46 -0.92
C SER A 450 14.60 4.49 -1.46
N SER A 451 13.69 4.96 -2.31
CA SER A 451 12.69 4.10 -2.96
C SER A 451 13.23 3.28 -4.13
N GLY A 452 14.46 3.51 -4.57
CA GLY A 452 15.12 2.76 -5.64
C GLY A 452 16.62 2.98 -5.53
N PHE A 453 17.26 3.54 -6.56
CA PHE A 453 18.66 3.91 -6.47
C PHE A 453 18.83 5.16 -5.59
N GLY A 454 19.87 5.17 -4.75
CA GLY A 454 20.21 6.32 -3.94
C GLY A 454 20.65 7.51 -4.79
N PHE A 455 21.84 7.38 -5.39
CA PHE A 455 22.36 8.31 -6.38
C PHE A 455 22.38 7.64 -7.75
N ALA A 456 21.83 8.29 -8.76
CA ALA A 456 21.83 7.78 -10.13
C ALA A 456 22.24 8.88 -11.13
N GLU A 457 23.05 8.53 -12.11
CA GLU A 457 23.39 9.39 -13.23
C GLU A 457 23.27 8.65 -14.56
N GLY A 458 22.81 9.36 -15.60
CA GLY A 458 22.66 8.78 -16.93
C GLY A 458 22.15 9.79 -17.96
N ALA A 459 21.76 9.30 -19.13
CA ALA A 459 21.05 10.08 -20.14
C ALA A 459 19.66 9.46 -20.40
N ASP A 460 18.63 10.29 -20.59
CA ASP A 460 17.33 9.82 -21.11
C ASP A 460 17.36 9.76 -22.67
N ALA A 461 18.25 10.56 -23.29
CA ALA A 461 18.69 10.46 -24.69
C ALA A 461 19.96 11.31 -24.89
N GLY A 462 20.96 10.82 -25.64
CA GLY A 462 22.18 11.56 -25.97
C GLY A 462 23.35 11.34 -25.00
N VAL A 463 24.33 12.25 -25.03
CA VAL A 463 25.60 12.10 -24.31
C VAL A 463 25.47 12.56 -22.85
N ASN A 464 25.69 11.66 -21.89
CA ASN A 464 25.94 12.01 -20.50
C ASN A 464 27.38 12.52 -20.36
N ALA A 465 27.57 13.84 -20.32
CA ALA A 465 28.91 14.44 -20.22
C ALA A 465 29.69 13.91 -19.01
N GLY A 466 28.99 13.63 -17.91
CA GLY A 466 29.58 13.08 -16.69
C GLY A 466 30.58 14.03 -16.03
N GLY A 467 31.59 13.45 -15.38
CA GLY A 467 32.56 14.17 -14.56
C GLY A 467 31.93 14.77 -13.31
N ASN A 468 30.87 14.14 -12.80
CA ASN A 468 30.18 14.52 -11.59
C ASN A 468 31.00 14.08 -10.36
N VAL A 469 30.88 14.83 -9.28
CA VAL A 469 31.58 14.59 -8.02
C VAL A 469 30.56 14.33 -6.92
N TYR A 470 30.78 13.27 -6.16
CA TYR A 470 30.02 12.89 -4.98
C TYR A 470 31.01 12.84 -3.82
N ARG A 471 30.92 13.81 -2.92
CA ARG A 471 31.87 13.99 -1.82
C ARG A 471 31.14 13.96 -0.49
N LYS A 472 31.58 13.13 0.46
CA LYS A 472 30.97 13.05 1.80
C LYS A 472 29.47 12.72 1.77
N CYS A 473 29.01 12.08 0.70
CA CYS A 473 27.63 11.65 0.58
C CYS A 473 27.41 10.37 1.39
N LYS A 474 26.24 10.22 1.98
CA LYS A 474 25.90 9.11 2.86
C LYS A 474 24.57 8.48 2.46
N ILE A 475 24.55 7.16 2.49
CA ILE A 475 23.34 6.35 2.51
C ILE A 475 23.46 5.46 3.73
N VAL A 476 22.67 5.75 4.75
CA VAL A 476 22.78 5.09 6.06
C VAL A 476 21.40 4.90 6.67
N ARG A 477 21.28 3.95 7.58
CA ARG A 477 20.07 3.81 8.40
C ARG A 477 19.89 5.08 9.25
N ARG A 478 18.66 5.58 9.39
CA ARG A 478 18.40 6.73 10.26
C ARG A 478 18.82 6.44 11.70
N PRO A 479 19.69 7.28 12.31
CA PRO A 479 20.05 7.17 13.72
C PRO A 479 18.83 7.23 14.65
N GLY A 480 18.87 6.50 15.77
CA GLY A 480 17.77 6.47 16.73
C GLY A 480 16.55 5.65 16.29
N THR A 481 16.64 4.92 15.18
CA THR A 481 15.56 4.06 14.66
C THR A 481 15.96 2.58 14.67
N LYS A 482 15.02 1.70 14.31
CA LYS A 482 15.27 0.29 14.00
C LYS A 482 15.01 -0.01 12.52
N ARG A 483 15.42 0.89 11.61
CA ARG A 483 15.43 0.62 10.17
C ARG A 483 16.61 -0.31 9.83
N PHE A 484 16.36 -1.35 9.03
CA PHE A 484 17.40 -2.31 8.66
C PHE A 484 18.06 -2.02 7.30
N ILE A 485 17.49 -1.13 6.49
CA ILE A 485 18.07 -0.72 5.21
C ILE A 485 18.09 0.80 5.10
N GLY A 486 19.00 1.31 4.26
CA GLY A 486 19.07 2.71 3.86
C GLY A 486 18.69 2.94 2.39
N CYS A 487 18.65 1.90 1.55
CA CYS A 487 18.34 2.04 0.13
C CYS A 487 17.75 0.76 -0.46
N ASN A 488 16.66 0.90 -1.23
CA ASN A 488 15.91 -0.24 -1.76
C ASN A 488 16.59 -0.94 -2.95
N ALA A 489 17.58 -0.32 -3.59
CA ALA A 489 18.36 -0.88 -4.68
C ALA A 489 19.80 -0.34 -4.59
N ASP A 490 20.45 -0.07 -5.72
CA ASP A 490 21.84 0.37 -5.81
C ASP A 490 22.06 1.69 -5.05
N ALA A 491 23.12 1.75 -4.25
CA ALA A 491 23.48 3.00 -3.56
C ALA A 491 23.93 4.07 -4.56
N PHE A 492 24.72 3.67 -5.55
CA PHE A 492 25.20 4.53 -6.62
C PHE A 492 25.16 3.82 -7.98
N HIS A 493 24.54 4.46 -8.97
CA HIS A 493 24.38 3.91 -10.32
C HIS A 493 24.76 4.93 -11.40
N SER A 494 25.80 4.66 -12.18
CA SER A 494 26.26 5.50 -13.30
C SER A 494 26.12 4.78 -14.63
N ILE A 495 25.42 5.44 -15.55
CA ILE A 495 25.06 4.90 -16.85
C ILE A 495 25.62 5.83 -17.94
N GLU A 496 26.41 5.28 -18.86
CA GLU A 496 26.90 5.95 -20.08
C GLU A 496 27.62 7.30 -19.88
N ALA A 497 28.23 7.52 -18.72
CA ALA A 497 29.01 8.73 -18.47
C ALA A 497 30.29 8.76 -19.33
N VAL A 498 30.46 9.79 -20.17
CA VAL A 498 31.68 9.96 -20.99
C VAL A 498 32.92 10.14 -20.12
N LYS A 499 32.80 10.99 -19.09
CA LYS A 499 33.76 11.07 -18.00
C LYS A 499 33.12 10.45 -16.77
N GLY A 500 33.73 9.40 -16.22
CA GLY A 500 33.21 8.73 -15.02
C GLY A 500 33.10 9.67 -13.80
N PRO A 501 32.34 9.27 -12.78
CA PRO A 501 32.17 10.03 -11.56
C PRO A 501 33.42 9.96 -10.67
N LEU A 502 33.59 10.98 -9.81
CA LEU A 502 34.45 10.90 -8.63
C LEU A 502 33.57 10.66 -7.40
N ILE A 503 33.82 9.56 -6.68
CA ILE A 503 33.16 9.25 -5.41
C ILE A 503 34.25 9.26 -4.34
N GLU A 504 34.19 10.20 -3.40
CA GLU A 504 35.22 10.38 -2.38
C GLU A 504 34.64 10.69 -1.00
N ASP A 505 35.23 10.10 0.04
CA ASP A 505 34.80 10.23 1.44
C ASP A 505 33.31 9.89 1.69
N CYS A 506 32.69 9.09 0.82
CA CYS A 506 31.30 8.69 0.92
C CYS A 506 31.10 7.44 1.80
N GLU A 507 29.93 7.33 2.42
CA GLU A 507 29.49 6.13 3.14
C GLU A 507 28.23 5.57 2.49
N PHE A 508 28.35 4.48 1.76
CA PHE A 508 27.20 3.76 1.20
C PHE A 508 27.01 2.46 1.97
N SER A 509 26.04 2.44 2.88
CA SER A 509 25.77 1.35 3.80
C SER A 509 24.33 0.87 3.66
N TRP A 510 24.12 -0.44 3.89
CA TRP A 510 22.77 -1.03 4.00
C TRP A 510 21.87 -0.82 2.75
N SER A 511 22.48 -0.87 1.57
CA SER A 511 21.79 -0.95 0.28
C SER A 511 21.38 -2.40 -0.01
N CYS A 512 20.24 -2.58 -0.68
CA CYS A 512 19.73 -3.90 -1.05
C CYS A 512 20.28 -4.40 -2.39
N ASP A 513 21.13 -3.63 -3.07
CA ASP A 513 21.79 -4.04 -4.32
C ASP A 513 23.25 -3.56 -4.31
N ASP A 514 23.84 -3.36 -5.48
CA ASP A 514 25.22 -2.88 -5.62
C ASP A 514 25.47 -1.57 -4.86
N PHE A 515 26.61 -1.47 -4.16
CA PHE A 515 27.02 -0.19 -3.60
C PHE A 515 27.42 0.81 -4.70
N VAL A 516 28.06 0.32 -5.76
CA VAL A 516 28.50 1.13 -6.90
C VAL A 516 28.38 0.29 -8.16
N ASN A 517 27.60 0.78 -9.12
CA ASN A 517 27.49 0.20 -10.45
C ASN A 517 27.81 1.28 -11.50
N ILE A 518 28.83 1.06 -12.34
CA ILE A 518 29.27 1.99 -13.39
C ILE A 518 29.37 1.22 -14.70
N HIS A 519 28.53 1.57 -15.68
CA HIS A 519 28.48 0.81 -16.93
C HIS A 519 28.00 1.65 -18.14
N GLY A 520 28.24 1.12 -19.34
CA GLY A 520 27.59 1.56 -20.58
C GLY A 520 26.44 0.62 -20.97
N PHE A 521 25.84 0.82 -22.15
CA PHE A 521 24.89 -0.14 -22.71
C PHE A 521 25.55 -1.10 -23.72
N PHE A 522 25.09 -2.34 -23.71
CA PHE A 522 25.25 -3.26 -24.83
C PHE A 522 23.99 -3.24 -25.68
N ALA A 523 24.14 -3.11 -27.00
CA ALA A 523 23.04 -3.28 -27.95
C ALA A 523 23.21 -4.61 -28.69
N MET A 524 22.09 -5.33 -28.89
CA MET A 524 22.10 -6.60 -29.60
C MET A 524 22.01 -6.36 -31.10
N VAL A 525 23.04 -6.76 -31.85
CA VAL A 525 22.97 -6.76 -33.32
C VAL A 525 21.99 -7.85 -33.76
N TYR A 526 20.84 -7.46 -34.31
CA TYR A 526 19.83 -8.42 -34.77
C TYR A 526 19.86 -8.68 -36.28
N ALA A 527 20.53 -7.81 -37.06
CA ALA A 527 20.80 -8.06 -38.47
C ALA A 527 22.02 -7.28 -38.97
N ALA A 528 22.71 -7.82 -39.97
CA ALA A 528 23.60 -7.04 -40.82
C ALA A 528 22.81 -6.58 -42.06
N GLN A 529 22.74 -5.27 -42.28
CA GLN A 529 22.10 -4.72 -43.48
C GLN A 529 23.04 -4.88 -44.70
N ASP A 530 24.34 -4.72 -44.47
CA ASP A 530 25.42 -5.03 -45.41
C ASP A 530 26.74 -5.25 -44.64
N SER A 531 27.87 -5.34 -45.33
CA SER A 531 29.20 -5.58 -44.74
C SER A 531 29.70 -4.47 -43.80
N THR A 532 29.04 -3.32 -43.77
CA THR A 532 29.45 -2.13 -43.01
C THR A 532 28.35 -1.53 -42.13
N HIS A 533 27.09 -1.94 -42.33
CA HIS A 533 25.95 -1.42 -41.57
C HIS A 533 25.27 -2.52 -40.76
N LEU A 534 25.29 -2.36 -39.44
CA LEU A 534 24.62 -3.23 -38.48
C LEU A 534 23.30 -2.59 -38.03
N LYS A 535 22.27 -3.41 -37.88
CA LYS A 535 21.03 -3.03 -37.19
C LYS A 535 21.11 -3.52 -35.75
N ILE A 536 21.13 -2.55 -34.84
CA ILE A 536 21.17 -2.71 -33.38
C ILE A 536 19.80 -2.52 -32.76
#